data_AF-M4BSV9-F1
#
_entry.id   AF-M4BSV9-F1
#
_cell.length_a   1.000
_cell.length_b   1.000
_cell.length_c   1.000
_cell.angle_alpha   90.00
_cell.angle_beta   90.00
_cell.angle_gamma   90.00
#
_symmetry.space_group_name_H-M   'P 1'
#
loop_
_entity.id
_entity.type
_entity.pdbx_description
1 polymer ?
#
loop_
_entity_poly.entity_id
_entity_poly.type
_entity_poly.pdbx_seq_one_letter_code
_entity_poly.pdbx_strand_id
1 'polypeptide(L)'
;MAETTKRFLLRPPPAKHQSSAVSACHAAVNPNKHFIIGAPSMEALTKSDLSARTVSSTTVNLSINPQKRARFRKRKMSVKSTSCRAQCRSNQARYRQRQREYVLKLESTVAKLRAEIPVLGIQCRRLHDGSEQCVWDVGLEYFRLFRYGVGDSFEQGSPDTCGIPRASEAQKQLMFLRSTMAPNVAFGSVTGVEVLMEHWRRLSEYHDNLHFHLTHMEKLSESIVTATAIMSVTVTKTTLERVFSHLLESDNVEDLSMAVNLLGHRLDYPCSVIFVWDEESSLVERVETDIDTASPLLKFLGSLEDTSRVIEGAELTPTSSIDVASGSTA
;
A
#
# COMPACT_ATOMS: atom_id res chain seq x y z
N MET A 1 -50.47 -47.27 -13.34
CA MET A 1 -49.65 -48.46 -13.65
C MET A 1 -48.23 -48.01 -13.93
N ALA A 2 -47.29 -48.57 -13.16
CA ALA A 2 -45.86 -48.78 -13.43
C ALA A 2 -44.97 -47.61 -13.91
N GLU A 3 -44.49 -46.85 -12.93
CA GLU A 3 -43.08 -46.57 -12.59
C GLU A 3 -41.98 -47.38 -13.35
N THR A 4 -40.90 -46.71 -13.80
CA THR A 4 -39.54 -47.29 -13.74
C THR A 4 -38.47 -46.19 -13.63
N THR A 5 -38.06 -45.98 -12.40
CA THR A 5 -36.90 -45.22 -11.93
C THR A 5 -35.59 -45.94 -12.28
N LYS A 6 -34.65 -45.29 -12.98
CA LYS A 6 -33.26 -45.77 -13.08
C LYS A 6 -32.36 -44.94 -12.17
N ARG A 7 -32.12 -45.49 -10.97
CA ARG A 7 -31.01 -45.16 -10.07
C ARG A 7 -29.70 -45.61 -10.72
N PHE A 8 -28.75 -44.69 -10.90
CA PHE A 8 -27.34 -45.06 -11.05
C PHE A 8 -26.66 -44.98 -9.69
N LEU A 9 -26.15 -46.14 -9.27
CA LEU A 9 -25.53 -46.37 -7.98
C LEU A 9 -24.08 -45.88 -7.97
N LEU A 10 -23.74 -45.20 -6.88
CA LEU A 10 -22.41 -44.76 -6.48
C LEU A 10 -21.43 -45.94 -6.42
N ARG A 11 -20.23 -45.74 -6.97
CA ARG A 11 -19.09 -46.65 -6.89
C ARG A 11 -18.37 -46.46 -5.54
N PRO A 12 -18.06 -47.53 -4.78
CA PRO A 12 -17.40 -47.42 -3.49
C PRO A 12 -15.88 -47.17 -3.61
N PRO A 13 -15.24 -46.60 -2.56
CA PRO A 13 -13.82 -46.25 -2.58
C PRO A 13 -12.92 -47.48 -2.30
N PRO A 14 -11.67 -47.52 -2.79
CA PRO A 14 -10.74 -48.58 -2.44
C PRO A 14 -10.20 -48.41 -1.00
N ALA A 15 -10.15 -49.52 -0.28
CA ALA A 15 -9.67 -49.65 1.08
C ALA A 15 -8.14 -49.62 1.19
N LYS A 16 -7.70 -49.20 2.38
CA LYS A 16 -6.34 -49.05 2.89
C LYS A 16 -5.54 -50.36 2.82
N HIS A 17 -4.30 -50.28 2.34
CA HIS A 17 -3.24 -51.23 2.69
C HIS A 17 -2.29 -50.61 3.71
N GLN A 18 -2.18 -51.26 4.86
CA GLN A 18 -1.18 -51.06 5.91
C GLN A 18 0.07 -51.93 5.64
N SER A 19 1.16 -51.54 6.31
CA SER A 19 2.44 -52.25 6.54
C SER A 19 3.49 -52.03 5.45
N SER A 20 4.74 -51.66 5.72
CA SER A 20 5.55 -51.82 6.94
C SER A 20 6.61 -50.71 7.06
N ALA A 21 6.99 -50.50 8.31
CA ALA A 21 8.03 -49.68 8.90
C ALA A 21 9.44 -49.77 8.28
N VAL A 22 10.25 -48.79 8.75
CA VAL A 22 11.71 -48.72 8.95
C VAL A 22 12.46 -47.79 7.98
N SER A 23 12.64 -46.53 8.39
CA SER A 23 13.96 -46.02 8.82
C SER A 23 13.84 -44.55 9.26
N ALA A 24 13.72 -44.33 10.57
CA ALA A 24 13.83 -43.01 11.16
C ALA A 24 15.32 -42.68 11.34
N CYS A 25 15.87 -41.82 10.50
CA CYS A 25 17.17 -41.21 10.72
C CYS A 25 17.02 -40.17 11.83
N HIS A 26 17.21 -40.58 13.08
CA HIS A 26 17.43 -39.64 14.18
C HIS A 26 18.75 -38.89 13.95
N ALA A 27 18.68 -37.68 13.41
CA ALA A 27 19.74 -36.70 13.60
C ALA A 27 19.50 -36.02 14.95
N ALA A 28 20.22 -36.47 15.97
CA ALA A 28 20.25 -35.84 17.28
C ALA A 28 20.79 -34.41 17.15
N VAL A 29 19.91 -33.41 17.35
CA VAL A 29 20.32 -32.02 17.52
C VAL A 29 20.85 -31.87 18.94
N ASN A 30 22.16 -31.64 19.06
CA ASN A 30 22.84 -31.36 20.31
C ASN A 30 22.48 -29.93 20.77
N PRO A 31 21.88 -29.72 21.96
CA PRO A 31 21.42 -28.40 22.39
C PRO A 31 22.51 -27.52 23.01
N ASN A 32 23.80 -27.88 22.94
CA ASN A 32 24.89 -27.07 23.53
C ASN A 32 26.03 -26.78 22.54
N LYS A 33 25.78 -25.90 21.56
CA LYS A 33 26.83 -25.14 20.87
C LYS A 33 26.45 -23.66 20.82
N HIS A 34 26.94 -22.91 21.81
CA HIS A 34 27.08 -21.46 21.70
C HIS A 34 28.09 -21.16 20.60
N PHE A 35 27.62 -20.68 19.45
CA PHE A 35 28.47 -20.04 18.46
C PHE A 35 28.47 -18.54 18.73
N ILE A 36 29.56 -18.03 19.31
CA ILE A 36 29.77 -16.61 19.57
C ILE A 36 30.08 -15.96 18.22
N ILE A 37 29.12 -15.22 17.67
CA ILE A 37 29.35 -14.23 16.63
C ILE A 37 29.47 -12.89 17.36
N GLY A 38 30.68 -12.33 17.37
CA GLY A 38 30.97 -11.06 18.01
C GLY A 38 30.18 -9.92 17.37
N ALA A 39 29.32 -9.28 18.16
CA ALA A 39 28.72 -8.00 17.82
C ALA A 39 29.78 -6.89 17.91
N PRO A 40 29.82 -5.91 16.99
CA PRO A 40 30.58 -4.70 17.22
C PRO A 40 29.88 -3.87 18.31
N SER A 41 30.64 -3.52 19.35
CA SER A 41 30.22 -2.65 20.44
C SER A 41 29.80 -1.27 19.91
N MET A 42 28.54 -0.89 20.14
CA MET A 42 28.04 0.48 19.99
C MET A 42 28.16 1.17 21.35
N GLU A 43 29.30 1.81 21.60
CA GLU A 43 29.44 2.74 22.72
C GLU A 43 28.75 4.07 22.39
N ALA A 44 27.88 4.49 23.31
CA ALA A 44 27.17 5.75 23.26
C ALA A 44 28.15 6.93 23.44
N LEU A 45 28.27 7.76 22.42
CA LEU A 45 28.98 9.04 22.51
C LEU A 45 28.10 10.06 23.27
N THR A 46 28.41 10.24 24.55
CA THR A 46 27.93 11.36 25.37
C THR A 46 28.60 12.67 24.97
N LYS A 47 27.81 13.75 24.99
CA LYS A 47 28.24 15.14 24.74
C LYS A 47 29.23 15.62 25.81
N SER A 48 30.52 15.65 25.51
CA SER A 48 31.48 16.59 26.09
C SER A 48 32.83 16.42 25.40
N ASP A 49 33.24 17.43 24.61
CA ASP A 49 34.63 17.89 24.41
C ASP A 49 34.78 18.59 23.06
N LEU A 50 34.43 19.88 23.03
CA LEU A 50 34.93 20.82 22.04
C LEU A 50 35.93 21.73 22.75
N SER A 51 37.19 21.28 22.85
CA SER A 51 38.32 22.14 23.21
C SER A 51 39.22 22.35 22.00
N ALA A 52 39.64 23.60 21.86
CA ALA A 52 40.29 24.20 20.70
C ALA A 52 41.57 23.46 20.28
N ARG A 53 41.62 23.04 19.01
CA ARG A 53 42.86 22.59 18.38
C ARG A 53 43.51 23.76 17.65
N THR A 54 44.38 24.45 18.37
CA THR A 54 45.34 25.43 17.87
C THR A 54 46.26 24.78 16.83
N VAL A 55 46.24 25.28 15.60
CA VAL A 55 47.21 24.88 14.56
C VAL A 55 48.44 25.76 14.70
N SER A 56 49.58 25.13 14.99
CA SER A 56 50.89 25.78 15.09
C SER A 56 51.31 26.37 13.75
N SER A 57 51.50 27.68 13.69
CA SER A 57 52.13 28.35 12.55
C SER A 57 53.65 28.24 12.65
N THR A 58 54.25 27.42 11.80
CA THR A 58 55.70 27.38 11.59
C THR A 58 56.12 28.62 10.81
N THR A 59 56.80 29.55 11.47
CA THR A 59 57.36 30.76 10.86
C THR A 59 58.62 30.39 10.07
N VAL A 60 58.53 30.41 8.73
CA VAL A 60 59.71 30.36 7.87
C VAL A 60 60.13 31.80 7.55
N ASN A 61 61.19 32.26 8.21
CA ASN A 61 61.83 33.54 7.93
C ASN A 61 62.61 33.46 6.61
N LEU A 62 62.06 34.06 5.55
CA LEU A 62 62.81 34.36 4.33
C LEU A 62 63.09 35.86 4.28
N SER A 63 64.34 36.20 4.61
CA SER A 63 64.91 37.54 4.49
C SER A 63 64.96 37.96 3.02
N ILE A 64 64.27 39.04 2.65
CA ILE A 64 64.31 39.62 1.31
C ILE A 64 64.67 41.10 1.40
N ASN A 65 65.82 41.39 0.80
CA ASN A 65 66.51 42.68 0.62
C ASN A 65 65.59 43.80 0.05
N PRO A 66 65.55 45.01 0.63
CA PRO A 66 64.53 46.00 0.32
C PRO A 66 64.95 46.94 -0.82
N GLN A 67 65.11 46.43 -2.05
CA GLN A 67 65.26 47.30 -3.22
C GLN A 67 64.63 46.69 -4.48
N LYS A 68 63.33 46.90 -4.68
CA LYS A 68 62.70 46.95 -6.01
C LYS A 68 61.31 47.61 -5.95
N ARG A 69 61.32 48.87 -6.39
CA ARG A 69 60.20 49.75 -6.79
C ARG A 69 58.80 49.10 -6.84
N ALA A 70 57.93 49.57 -5.96
CA ALA A 70 56.49 49.38 -6.06
C ALA A 70 55.94 50.08 -7.33
N ARG A 71 55.62 49.30 -8.36
CA ARG A 71 54.60 49.71 -9.34
C ARG A 71 53.24 49.37 -8.76
N PHE A 72 52.60 50.36 -8.13
CA PHE A 72 51.18 50.27 -7.80
C PHE A 72 50.37 50.19 -9.11
N ARG A 73 50.13 48.97 -9.61
CA ARG A 73 49.02 48.71 -10.52
C ARG A 73 47.75 48.87 -9.69
N LYS A 74 47.10 50.03 -9.78
CA LYS A 74 45.73 50.21 -9.31
C LYS A 74 44.88 49.12 -9.96
N ARG A 75 44.47 48.11 -9.18
CA ARG A 75 43.47 47.13 -9.61
C ARG A 75 42.18 47.91 -9.86
N LYS A 76 41.85 48.19 -11.12
CA LYS A 76 40.52 48.68 -11.49
C LYS A 76 39.54 47.60 -11.04
N MET A 77 38.77 47.87 -9.98
CA MET A 77 37.61 47.05 -9.66
C MET A 77 36.63 47.20 -10.81
N SER A 78 36.55 46.18 -11.68
CA SER A 78 35.48 46.09 -12.66
C SER A 78 34.18 45.94 -11.87
N VAL A 79 33.39 47.00 -11.81
CA VAL A 79 32.02 46.94 -11.30
C VAL A 79 31.29 45.99 -12.23
N LYS A 80 31.05 44.75 -11.77
CA LYS A 80 30.30 43.76 -12.55
C LYS A 80 29.01 44.40 -13.05
N SER A 81 28.78 44.32 -14.35
CA SER A 81 27.53 44.78 -14.96
C SER A 81 26.33 44.21 -14.20
N THR A 82 25.23 44.97 -14.12
CA THR A 82 23.96 44.55 -13.52
C THR A 82 23.52 43.18 -14.04
N SER A 83 23.79 42.90 -15.32
CA SER A 83 23.57 41.61 -15.97
C SER A 83 24.39 40.46 -15.37
N CYS A 84 25.69 40.66 -15.12
CA CYS A 84 26.54 39.64 -14.50
C CYS A 84 26.13 39.34 -13.05
N ARG A 85 25.70 40.36 -12.30
CA ARG A 85 25.14 40.16 -10.95
C ARG A 85 23.83 39.38 -10.98
N ALA A 86 22.93 39.68 -11.94
CA ALA A 86 21.70 38.93 -12.13
C ALA A 86 21.98 37.46 -12.50
N GLN A 87 22.95 37.21 -13.37
CA GLN A 87 23.35 35.86 -13.75
C GLN A 87 23.99 35.09 -12.58
N CYS A 88 24.84 35.72 -11.77
CA CYS A 88 25.36 35.09 -10.55
C CYS A 88 24.24 34.73 -9.56
N ARG A 89 23.24 35.60 -9.38
CA ARG A 89 22.06 35.29 -8.54
C ARG A 89 21.27 34.11 -9.09
N SER A 90 21.01 34.08 -10.39
CA SER A 90 20.31 32.98 -11.06
C SER A 90 21.07 31.65 -10.93
N ASN A 91 22.39 31.66 -11.16
CA ASN A 91 23.23 30.47 -11.01
C ASN A 91 23.29 29.98 -9.56
N GLN A 92 23.39 30.88 -8.58
CA GLN A 92 23.32 30.51 -7.16
C GLN A 92 21.94 29.95 -6.79
N ALA A 93 20.85 30.54 -7.31
CA ALA A 93 19.50 30.02 -7.10
C ALA A 93 19.34 28.61 -7.68
N ARG A 94 19.82 28.38 -8.92
CA ARG A 94 19.85 27.05 -9.56
C ARG A 94 20.70 26.05 -8.78
N TYR A 95 21.87 26.45 -8.28
CA TYR A 95 22.70 25.58 -7.46
C TYR A 95 21.99 25.17 -6.16
N ARG A 96 21.41 26.13 -5.44
CA ARG A 96 20.63 25.84 -4.22
C ARG A 96 19.42 24.97 -4.52
N GLN A 97 18.76 25.19 -5.65
CA GLN A 97 17.63 24.37 -6.11
C GLN A 97 18.07 22.92 -6.37
N ARG A 98 19.14 22.71 -7.15
CA ARG A 98 19.69 21.36 -7.39
C ARG A 98 20.07 20.65 -6.09
N GLN A 99 20.64 21.36 -5.12
CA GLN A 99 20.92 20.78 -3.81
C GLN A 99 19.64 20.37 -3.07
N ARG A 100 18.58 21.18 -3.09
CA ARG A 100 17.29 20.81 -2.49
C ARG A 100 16.68 19.59 -3.19
N GLU A 101 16.67 19.57 -4.51
CA GLU A 101 16.16 18.44 -5.30
C GLU A 101 16.92 17.15 -5.00
N TYR A 102 18.25 17.22 -4.87
CA TYR A 102 19.07 16.08 -4.48
C TYR A 102 18.72 15.56 -3.08
N VAL A 103 18.59 16.46 -2.10
CA VAL A 103 18.21 16.09 -0.72
C VAL A 103 16.82 15.45 -0.70
N LEU A 104 15.82 16.05 -1.36
CA LEU A 104 14.47 15.49 -1.44
C LEU A 104 14.45 14.11 -2.10
N LYS A 105 15.22 13.92 -3.18
CA LYS A 105 15.35 12.62 -3.85
C LYS A 105 15.99 11.58 -2.93
N LEU A 106 17.03 11.96 -2.20
CA LEU A 106 17.71 11.07 -1.26
C LEU A 106 16.79 10.69 -0.11
N GLU A 107 16.08 11.64 0.49
CA GLU A 107 15.08 11.41 1.54
C GLU A 107 13.98 10.47 1.07
N SER A 108 13.42 10.70 -0.12
CA SER A 108 12.44 9.80 -0.74
C SER A 108 12.99 8.39 -0.94
N THR A 109 14.24 8.26 -1.39
CA THR A 109 14.88 6.95 -1.62
C THR A 109 15.10 6.21 -0.30
N VAL A 110 15.60 6.89 0.73
CA VAL A 110 15.80 6.31 2.07
C VAL A 110 14.47 5.88 2.67
N ALA A 111 13.42 6.68 2.52
CA ALA A 111 12.07 6.32 2.97
C ALA A 111 11.55 5.05 2.29
N LYS A 112 11.72 4.93 0.96
CA LYS A 112 11.35 3.74 0.18
C LYS A 112 12.10 2.50 0.64
N LEU A 113 13.43 2.55 0.70
CA LEU A 113 14.26 1.41 1.12
C LEU A 113 13.93 0.96 2.55
N ARG A 114 13.68 1.91 3.46
CA ARG A 114 13.26 1.58 4.84
C ARG A 114 11.89 0.89 4.88
N ALA A 115 10.98 1.24 3.98
CA ALA A 115 9.69 0.56 3.85
C ALA A 115 9.82 -0.84 3.23
N GLU A 116 10.82 -1.07 2.36
CA GLU A 116 11.09 -2.38 1.74
C GLU A 116 11.72 -3.40 2.69
N ILE A 117 12.62 -2.96 3.60
CA ILE A 117 13.30 -3.85 4.56
C ILE A 117 12.33 -4.80 5.30
N PRO A 118 11.23 -4.33 5.92
CA PRO A 118 10.32 -5.24 6.59
C PRO A 118 9.54 -6.14 5.62
N VAL A 119 9.26 -5.70 4.39
CA VAL A 119 8.58 -6.52 3.36
C VAL A 119 9.49 -7.68 2.97
N LEU A 120 10.73 -7.36 2.60
CA LEU A 120 11.75 -8.34 2.27
C LEU A 120 12.06 -9.25 3.46
N GLY A 121 12.07 -8.72 4.68
CA GLY A 121 12.26 -9.52 5.89
C GLY A 121 11.13 -10.53 6.13
N ILE A 122 9.89 -10.18 5.80
CA ILE A 122 8.75 -11.11 5.82
C ILE A 122 8.92 -12.16 4.71
N GLN A 123 9.24 -11.74 3.49
CA GLN A 123 9.45 -12.63 2.35
C GLN A 123 10.59 -13.63 2.60
N CYS A 124 11.74 -13.17 3.12
CA CYS A 124 12.86 -14.02 3.49
C CYS A 124 12.49 -15.02 4.60
N ARG A 125 11.74 -14.60 5.63
CA ARG A 125 11.25 -15.52 6.66
C ARG A 125 10.34 -16.61 6.08
N ARG A 126 9.46 -16.26 5.14
CA ARG A 126 8.60 -17.25 4.46
C ARG A 126 9.41 -18.28 3.67
N LEU A 127 10.38 -17.80 2.87
CA LEU A 127 11.29 -18.68 2.13
C LEU A 127 12.13 -19.56 3.05
N HIS A 128 12.45 -19.09 4.27
CA HIS A 128 13.24 -19.80 5.25
C HIS A 128 12.44 -20.83 6.06
N ASP A 129 11.22 -20.47 6.50
CA ASP A 129 10.40 -21.28 7.40
C ASP A 129 9.60 -22.36 6.66
N GLY A 130 9.65 -22.40 5.33
CA GLY A 130 8.93 -23.39 4.51
C GLY A 130 7.42 -23.36 4.70
N SER A 131 6.88 -22.26 5.22
CA SER A 131 5.44 -22.06 5.29
C SER A 131 4.95 -21.76 3.88
N GLU A 132 4.43 -22.79 3.22
CA GLU A 132 3.70 -22.67 1.96
C GLU A 132 2.43 -21.84 2.25
N GLN A 133 2.57 -20.53 2.20
CA GLN A 133 1.44 -19.63 2.26
C GLN A 133 0.54 -19.98 1.09
N CYS A 134 -0.69 -20.38 1.36
CA CYS A 134 -1.64 -20.65 0.31
C CYS A 134 -2.57 -19.44 0.14
N VAL A 135 -3.10 -19.28 -1.07
CA VAL A 135 -4.02 -18.18 -1.42
C VAL A 135 -5.24 -18.10 -0.48
N TRP A 136 -5.62 -19.22 0.13
CA TRP A 136 -6.69 -19.27 1.13
C TRP A 136 -6.36 -18.46 2.40
N ASP A 137 -5.15 -18.62 2.96
CA ASP A 137 -4.72 -17.89 4.15
C ASP A 137 -4.58 -16.39 3.86
N VAL A 138 -4.09 -16.06 2.65
CA VAL A 138 -4.02 -14.67 2.18
C VAL A 138 -5.42 -14.06 2.08
N GLY A 139 -6.38 -14.79 1.52
CA GLY A 139 -7.78 -14.36 1.46
C GLY A 139 -8.35 -14.10 2.86
N LEU A 140 -8.23 -15.06 3.78
CA LEU A 140 -8.71 -14.90 5.17
C LEU A 140 -8.11 -13.67 5.86
N GLU A 141 -6.80 -13.49 5.74
CA GLU A 141 -6.08 -12.37 6.33
C GLU A 141 -6.48 -11.03 5.68
N TYR A 142 -6.71 -11.01 4.36
CA TYR A 142 -7.21 -9.85 3.64
C TYR A 142 -8.56 -9.37 4.21
N PHE A 143 -9.55 -10.26 4.33
CA PHE A 143 -10.85 -9.91 4.92
C PHE A 143 -10.74 -9.48 6.39
N ARG A 144 -9.80 -10.06 7.14
CA ARG A 144 -9.57 -9.68 8.54
C ARG A 144 -9.00 -8.27 8.65
N LEU A 145 -7.99 -7.94 7.84
CA LEU A 145 -7.30 -6.66 7.88
C LEU A 145 -8.17 -5.51 7.36
N PHE A 146 -8.96 -5.74 6.32
CA PHE A 146 -9.82 -4.71 5.72
C PHE A 146 -11.27 -4.73 6.25
N ARG A 147 -11.55 -5.47 7.33
CA ARG A 147 -12.89 -5.61 7.93
C ARG A 147 -13.57 -4.28 8.22
N TYR A 148 -12.81 -3.24 8.56
CA TYR A 148 -13.32 -1.90 8.86
C TYR A 148 -12.74 -0.83 7.92
N GLY A 149 -12.23 -1.24 6.75
CA GLY A 149 -11.56 -0.35 5.82
C GLY A 149 -10.12 -0.03 6.25
N VAL A 150 -9.58 1.08 5.77
CA VAL A 150 -8.26 1.58 6.15
C VAL A 150 -8.35 2.32 7.46
N GLY A 151 -7.71 1.76 8.49
CA GLY A 151 -7.61 2.43 9.78
C GLY A 151 -6.52 3.50 9.76
N ASP A 152 -6.91 4.76 9.77
CA ASP A 152 -6.16 5.75 10.54
C ASP A 152 -6.61 5.54 11.98
N SER A 153 -6.00 4.57 12.64
CA SER A 153 -6.24 4.33 14.06
C SER A 153 -5.96 5.63 14.80
N PHE A 154 -7.03 6.28 15.23
CA PHE A 154 -7.12 7.25 16.32
C PHE A 154 -6.75 6.59 17.65
N GLU A 155 -5.71 5.74 17.65
CA GLU A 155 -5.11 5.21 18.85
C GLU A 155 -4.02 6.20 19.26
N GLN A 156 -4.47 7.25 19.97
CA GLN A 156 -3.70 7.79 21.08
C GLN A 156 -3.55 6.70 22.16
N GLY A 157 -2.79 5.66 21.83
CA GLY A 157 -2.35 4.64 22.77
C GLY A 157 -0.95 5.01 23.21
N SER A 158 -0.82 5.32 24.51
CA SER A 158 0.39 5.55 25.31
C SER A 158 1.74 5.18 24.65
N PRO A 159 2.78 6.03 24.73
CA PRO A 159 4.12 5.64 24.32
C PRO A 159 4.58 4.44 25.15
N ASP A 160 4.63 3.26 24.53
CA ASP A 160 5.32 2.10 25.10
C ASP A 160 6.82 2.45 25.24
N THR A 161 7.39 2.04 26.37
CA THR A 161 8.74 2.34 26.89
C THR A 161 9.92 1.87 26.00
N CYS A 162 9.70 1.54 24.74
CA CYS A 162 10.71 0.96 23.84
C CYS A 162 11.13 1.86 22.66
N GLY A 163 10.52 3.05 22.48
CA GLY A 163 10.99 4.01 21.45
C GLY A 163 10.86 3.54 19.99
N ILE A 164 10.19 2.41 19.73
CA ILE A 164 9.83 1.95 18.39
C ILE A 164 8.41 2.46 18.10
N PRO A 165 8.21 3.32 17.07
CA PRO A 165 6.88 3.72 16.65
C PRO A 165 6.09 2.47 16.23
N ARG A 166 4.93 2.22 16.83
CA ARG A 166 4.01 1.21 16.30
C ARG A 166 3.58 1.65 14.91
N ALA A 167 3.65 0.74 13.94
CA ALA A 167 3.10 0.97 12.62
C ALA A 167 1.59 1.25 12.75
N SER A 168 1.10 2.30 12.08
CA SER A 168 -0.34 2.56 11.96
C SER A 168 -1.03 1.36 11.33
N GLU A 169 -2.35 1.22 11.55
CA GLU A 169 -3.10 0.11 10.94
C GLU A 169 -3.01 0.14 9.42
N ALA A 170 -3.13 1.33 8.80
CA ALA A 170 -2.87 1.55 7.37
C ALA A 170 -1.49 1.04 6.92
N GLN A 171 -0.44 1.27 7.72
CA GLN A 171 0.90 0.77 7.39
C GLN A 171 0.95 -0.76 7.46
N LYS A 172 0.28 -1.39 8.43
CA LYS A 172 0.21 -2.87 8.50
C LYS A 172 -0.53 -3.46 7.31
N GLN A 173 -1.65 -2.86 6.92
CA GLN A 173 -2.43 -3.25 5.75
C GLN A 173 -1.60 -3.15 4.47
N LEU A 174 -0.91 -2.02 4.26
CA LEU A 174 -0.04 -1.83 3.09
C LEU A 174 1.12 -2.84 3.07
N MET A 175 1.75 -3.07 4.23
CA MET A 175 2.82 -4.06 4.38
C MET A 175 2.35 -5.48 4.10
N PHE A 176 1.13 -5.83 4.53
CA PHE A 176 0.50 -7.10 4.19
C PHE A 176 0.37 -7.23 2.67
N LEU A 177 -0.30 -6.28 2.00
CA LEU A 177 -0.49 -6.33 0.55
C LEU A 177 0.83 -6.44 -0.21
N ARG A 178 1.84 -5.62 0.14
CA ARG A 178 3.17 -5.66 -0.49
C ARG A 178 3.90 -6.98 -0.28
N SER A 179 3.59 -7.70 0.80
CA SER A 179 4.20 -8.98 1.10
C SER A 179 3.46 -10.14 0.43
N THR A 180 2.16 -10.07 0.20
CA THR A 180 1.34 -11.21 -0.27
C THR A 180 0.90 -11.09 -1.73
N MET A 181 1.11 -9.94 -2.36
CA MET A 181 0.71 -9.67 -3.74
C MET A 181 1.92 -9.33 -4.60
N ALA A 182 1.84 -9.67 -5.88
CA ALA A 182 2.81 -9.24 -6.86
C ALA A 182 2.88 -7.70 -6.92
N PRO A 183 4.06 -7.09 -7.13
CA PRO A 183 4.18 -5.63 -7.23
C PRO A 183 3.26 -5.01 -8.29
N ASN A 184 2.97 -5.77 -9.36
CA ASN A 184 2.09 -5.44 -10.47
C ASN A 184 0.74 -6.18 -10.43
N VAL A 185 0.26 -6.57 -9.24
CA VAL A 185 -1.03 -7.25 -9.05
C VAL A 185 -2.14 -6.56 -9.84
N ALA A 186 -2.87 -7.31 -10.66
CA ALA A 186 -3.99 -6.79 -11.42
C ALA A 186 -5.22 -6.59 -10.52
N PHE A 187 -5.87 -5.44 -10.65
CA PHE A 187 -7.11 -5.09 -9.96
C PHE A 187 -8.07 -4.46 -10.98
N GLY A 188 -8.95 -5.26 -11.56
CA GLY A 188 -9.76 -4.85 -12.71
C GLY A 188 -8.87 -4.46 -13.90
N SER A 189 -8.94 -3.20 -14.34
CA SER A 189 -8.16 -2.65 -15.46
C SER A 189 -6.84 -1.99 -15.06
N VAL A 190 -6.57 -1.88 -13.76
CA VAL A 190 -5.42 -1.18 -13.18
C VAL A 190 -4.49 -2.16 -12.47
N THR A 191 -3.23 -1.79 -12.26
CA THR A 191 -2.22 -2.68 -11.66
C THR A 191 -1.45 -2.01 -10.53
N GLY A 192 -1.17 -2.79 -9.49
CA GLY A 192 -0.25 -2.45 -8.43
C GLY A 192 -0.89 -2.37 -7.05
N VAL A 193 -0.10 -2.72 -6.04
CA VAL A 193 -0.53 -2.77 -4.63
C VAL A 193 -1.09 -1.44 -4.13
N GLU A 194 -0.49 -0.33 -4.55
CA GLU A 194 -0.91 1.02 -4.13
C GLU A 194 -2.33 1.35 -4.62
N VAL A 195 -2.74 0.79 -5.76
CA VAL A 195 -4.09 1.02 -6.30
C VAL A 195 -5.14 0.32 -5.45
N LEU A 196 -4.85 -0.90 -5.00
CA LEU A 196 -5.72 -1.63 -4.08
C LEU A 196 -5.81 -0.93 -2.71
N MET A 197 -4.67 -0.43 -2.20
CA MET A 197 -4.66 0.33 -0.96
C MET A 197 -5.47 1.64 -1.08
N GLU A 198 -5.31 2.36 -2.20
CA GLU A 198 -6.08 3.57 -2.50
C GLU A 198 -7.58 3.28 -2.63
N HIS A 199 -7.97 2.15 -3.22
CA HIS A 199 -9.36 1.73 -3.27
C HIS A 199 -9.97 1.59 -1.88
N TRP A 200 -9.28 0.89 -0.96
CA TRP A 200 -9.73 0.79 0.43
C TRP A 200 -9.76 2.14 1.14
N ARG A 201 -8.78 3.01 0.87
CA ARG A 201 -8.74 4.37 1.44
C ARG A 201 -9.97 5.18 1.03
N ARG A 202 -10.33 5.15 -0.26
CA ARG A 202 -11.52 5.83 -0.77
C ARG A 202 -12.81 5.29 -0.18
N LEU A 203 -12.97 3.96 -0.14
CA LEU A 203 -14.13 3.34 0.49
C LEU A 203 -14.31 3.79 1.94
N SER A 204 -13.19 3.90 2.67
CA SER A 204 -13.16 4.34 4.08
C SER A 204 -13.40 5.85 4.25
N GLU A 205 -12.99 6.65 3.28
CA GLU A 205 -13.22 8.11 3.27
C GLU A 205 -14.67 8.44 2.87
N TYR A 206 -15.24 7.69 1.94
CA TYR A 206 -16.55 8.00 1.35
C TYR A 206 -17.70 7.49 2.22
N HIS A 207 -17.47 6.52 3.09
CA HIS A 207 -18.50 5.87 3.88
C HIS A 207 -18.14 5.81 5.36
N ASP A 208 -19.13 6.06 6.21
CA ASP A 208 -19.02 5.77 7.65
C ASP A 208 -19.44 4.33 7.94
N ASN A 209 -19.00 3.83 9.10
CA ASN A 209 -19.37 2.51 9.63
C ASN A 209 -19.14 1.36 8.63
N LEU A 210 -18.12 1.48 7.78
CA LEU A 210 -17.73 0.46 6.83
C LEU A 210 -17.43 -0.83 7.57
N HIS A 211 -18.11 -1.90 7.16
CA HIS A 211 -17.91 -3.23 7.68
C HIS A 211 -17.88 -4.23 6.53
N PHE A 212 -16.72 -4.82 6.29
CA PHE A 212 -16.50 -5.80 5.26
C PHE A 212 -16.41 -7.19 5.88
N HIS A 213 -17.47 -7.97 5.72
CA HIS A 213 -17.62 -9.26 6.37
C HIS A 213 -17.56 -10.41 5.36
N LEU A 214 -16.51 -11.21 5.46
CA LEU A 214 -16.44 -12.50 4.79
C LEU A 214 -17.57 -13.43 5.24
N THR A 215 -18.34 -13.95 4.29
CA THR A 215 -19.42 -14.91 4.56
C THR A 215 -19.03 -16.34 4.16
N HIS A 216 -18.34 -16.51 3.04
CA HIS A 216 -17.92 -17.81 2.54
C HIS A 216 -16.66 -17.71 1.70
N MET A 217 -15.80 -18.72 1.76
CA MET A 217 -14.67 -18.88 0.85
C MET A 217 -14.73 -20.27 0.23
N GLU A 218 -14.38 -20.34 -1.05
CA GLU A 218 -14.34 -21.55 -1.84
C GLU A 218 -13.02 -21.60 -2.61
N LYS A 219 -12.36 -22.76 -2.57
CA LYS A 219 -11.16 -23.03 -3.35
C LYS A 219 -11.58 -23.69 -4.66
N LEU A 220 -11.45 -22.98 -5.77
CA LEU A 220 -11.78 -23.50 -7.10
C LEU A 220 -10.62 -24.31 -7.69
N SER A 221 -9.38 -23.92 -7.37
CA SER A 221 -8.17 -24.67 -7.68
C SER A 221 -7.04 -24.31 -6.70
N GLU A 222 -5.86 -24.93 -6.85
CA GLU A 222 -4.67 -24.54 -6.09
C GLU A 222 -4.28 -23.06 -6.29
N SER A 223 -4.57 -22.52 -7.48
CA SER A 223 -4.24 -21.15 -7.88
C SER A 223 -5.40 -20.15 -7.74
N ILE A 224 -6.63 -20.59 -7.47
CA ILE A 224 -7.82 -19.72 -7.47
C ILE A 224 -8.69 -19.96 -6.25
N VAL A 225 -8.92 -18.89 -5.49
CA VAL A 225 -9.89 -18.85 -4.39
C VAL A 225 -10.91 -17.76 -4.66
N THR A 226 -12.18 -18.10 -4.49
CA THR A 226 -13.29 -17.15 -4.52
C THR A 226 -13.83 -16.96 -3.12
N ALA A 227 -14.23 -15.74 -2.81
CA ALA A 227 -14.81 -15.37 -1.53
C ALA A 227 -16.09 -14.57 -1.78
N THR A 228 -17.13 -14.87 -1.01
CA THR A 228 -18.31 -14.01 -0.91
C THR A 228 -18.26 -13.25 0.41
N ALA A 229 -18.73 -12.01 0.36
CA ALA A 229 -18.75 -11.11 1.51
C ALA A 229 -19.97 -10.19 1.47
N ILE A 230 -20.21 -9.51 2.57
CA ILE A 230 -21.15 -8.40 2.66
C ILE A 230 -20.35 -7.17 3.07
N MET A 231 -20.42 -6.11 2.25
CA MET A 231 -19.92 -4.79 2.57
C MET A 231 -21.07 -3.91 3.04
N SER A 232 -21.12 -3.68 4.35
CA SER A 232 -22.11 -2.80 4.95
C SER A 232 -21.52 -1.40 5.15
N VAL A 233 -22.23 -0.38 4.68
CA VAL A 233 -21.81 1.03 4.79
C VAL A 233 -22.98 1.92 5.15
N THR A 234 -22.70 3.03 5.84
CA THR A 234 -23.69 4.10 6.05
C THR A 234 -23.51 5.18 5.00
N VAL A 235 -24.59 5.51 4.29
CA VAL A 235 -24.60 6.65 3.35
C VAL A 235 -24.57 7.94 4.15
N THR A 236 -23.50 8.72 3.98
CA THR A 236 -23.32 10.01 4.63
C THR A 236 -23.45 11.14 3.61
N LYS A 237 -23.36 12.39 4.09
CA LYS A 237 -23.22 13.54 3.20
C LYS A 237 -21.98 13.39 2.30
N THR A 238 -20.86 12.91 2.83
CA THR A 238 -19.65 12.64 2.05
C THR A 238 -19.91 11.58 0.99
N THR A 239 -20.67 10.52 1.31
CA THR A 239 -21.06 9.52 0.31
C THR A 239 -21.87 10.16 -0.82
N LEU A 240 -22.86 10.99 -0.51
CA LEU A 240 -23.64 11.68 -1.54
C LEU A 240 -22.77 12.60 -2.40
N GLU A 241 -21.85 13.35 -1.79
CA GLU A 241 -20.96 14.27 -2.53
C GLU A 241 -19.90 13.56 -3.38
N ARG A 242 -19.50 12.33 -3.01
CA ARG A 242 -18.39 11.61 -3.68
C ARG A 242 -18.85 10.47 -4.58
N VAL A 243 -19.96 9.82 -4.25
CA VAL A 243 -20.44 8.61 -4.92
C VAL A 243 -21.71 8.89 -5.70
N PHE A 244 -22.62 9.70 -5.15
CA PHE A 244 -23.91 10.02 -5.77
C PHE A 244 -24.03 11.52 -6.09
N SER A 245 -22.93 12.15 -6.51
CA SER A 245 -22.84 13.59 -6.72
C SER A 245 -23.84 14.09 -7.75
N HIS A 246 -24.11 13.26 -8.77
CA HIS A 246 -25.11 13.52 -9.80
C HIS A 246 -26.52 13.75 -9.24
N LEU A 247 -26.87 13.13 -8.11
CA LEU A 247 -28.16 13.35 -7.46
C LEU A 247 -28.25 14.73 -6.78
N LEU A 248 -27.12 15.29 -6.37
CA LEU A 248 -27.04 16.61 -5.73
C LEU A 248 -26.94 17.74 -6.77
N GLU A 249 -26.35 17.45 -7.93
CA GLU A 249 -26.16 18.40 -9.03
C GLU A 249 -27.36 18.48 -9.98
N SER A 250 -28.32 17.55 -9.86
CA SER A 250 -29.53 17.50 -10.70
C SER A 250 -30.53 18.62 -10.35
N ASP A 251 -31.09 19.24 -11.38
CA ASP A 251 -32.22 20.17 -11.25
C ASP A 251 -33.56 19.44 -10.99
N ASN A 252 -33.58 18.10 -11.07
CA ASN A 252 -34.78 17.30 -10.82
C ASN A 252 -35.03 17.13 -9.32
N VAL A 253 -36.23 17.53 -8.89
CA VAL A 253 -36.68 17.41 -7.49
C VAL A 253 -36.68 15.95 -7.01
N GLU A 254 -36.95 14.99 -7.90
CA GLU A 254 -36.96 13.57 -7.56
C GLU A 254 -35.57 13.05 -7.21
N ASP A 255 -34.53 13.49 -7.94
CA ASP A 255 -33.15 13.08 -7.69
C ASP A 255 -32.65 13.59 -6.34
N LEU A 256 -32.95 14.85 -6.03
CA LEU A 256 -32.63 15.42 -4.72
C LEU A 256 -33.40 14.71 -3.59
N SER A 257 -34.67 14.34 -3.84
CA SER A 257 -35.45 13.55 -2.90
C SER A 257 -34.83 12.16 -2.67
N MET A 258 -34.30 11.51 -3.70
CA MET A 258 -33.59 10.23 -3.56
C MET A 258 -32.31 10.39 -2.73
N ALA A 259 -31.52 11.43 -2.97
CA ALA A 259 -30.33 11.72 -2.16
C ALA A 259 -30.67 11.92 -0.68
N VAL A 260 -31.71 12.71 -0.38
CA VAL A 260 -32.20 12.91 0.99
C VAL A 260 -32.69 11.61 1.61
N ASN A 261 -33.41 10.78 0.84
CA ASN A 261 -33.88 9.49 1.31
C ASN A 261 -32.73 8.52 1.60
N LEU A 262 -31.67 8.50 0.79
CA LEU A 262 -30.51 7.64 1.02
C LEU A 262 -29.70 8.06 2.26
N LEU A 263 -29.66 9.35 2.58
CA LEU A 263 -28.85 9.90 3.66
C LEU A 263 -29.14 9.22 5.01
N GLY A 264 -28.08 8.77 5.68
CA GLY A 264 -28.13 8.13 7.00
C GLY A 264 -28.52 6.65 6.98
N HIS A 265 -28.94 6.11 5.85
CA HIS A 265 -29.30 4.69 5.75
C HIS A 265 -28.05 3.81 5.64
N ARG A 266 -28.17 2.61 6.21
CA ARG A 266 -27.16 1.56 6.09
C ARG A 266 -27.53 0.63 4.94
N LEU A 267 -26.62 0.46 3.99
CA LEU A 267 -26.76 -0.42 2.85
C LEU A 267 -25.79 -1.59 3.01
N ASP A 268 -26.31 -2.79 2.76
CA ASP A 268 -25.56 -4.05 2.82
C ASP A 268 -25.36 -4.55 1.38
N TYR A 269 -24.16 -4.36 0.84
CA TYR A 269 -23.80 -4.77 -0.51
C TYR A 269 -23.21 -6.18 -0.52
N PRO A 270 -23.85 -7.16 -1.18
CA PRO A 270 -23.19 -8.42 -1.47
C PRO A 270 -21.97 -8.19 -2.36
N CYS A 271 -20.87 -8.86 -2.05
CA CYS A 271 -19.63 -8.77 -2.80
C CYS A 271 -19.09 -10.16 -3.12
N SER A 272 -18.43 -10.29 -4.26
CA SER A 272 -17.56 -11.43 -4.55
C SER A 272 -16.13 -10.94 -4.81
N VAL A 273 -15.16 -11.69 -4.32
CA VAL A 273 -13.73 -11.41 -4.49
C VAL A 273 -13.03 -12.66 -4.98
N ILE A 274 -12.30 -12.56 -6.07
CA ILE A 274 -11.51 -13.65 -6.63
C ILE A 274 -10.03 -13.31 -6.45
N PHE A 275 -9.28 -14.24 -5.86
CA PHE A 275 -7.83 -14.19 -5.75
C PHE A 275 -7.23 -15.21 -6.70
N VAL A 276 -6.36 -14.74 -7.60
CA VAL A 276 -5.55 -15.57 -8.49
C VAL A 276 -4.11 -15.54 -8.00
N TRP A 277 -3.56 -16.72 -7.83
CA TRP A 277 -2.28 -16.99 -7.20
C TRP A 277 -1.30 -17.53 -8.22
N ASP A 278 -0.09 -16.98 -8.19
CA ASP A 278 1.04 -17.53 -8.92
C ASP A 278 1.82 -18.48 -8.01
N GLU A 279 1.85 -19.77 -8.37
CA GLU A 279 2.54 -20.82 -7.62
C GLU A 279 4.07 -20.61 -7.62
N GLU A 280 4.64 -20.02 -8.67
CA GLU A 280 6.09 -19.84 -8.78
C GLU A 280 6.58 -18.73 -7.84
N SER A 281 5.94 -17.57 -7.85
CA SER A 281 6.29 -16.47 -6.94
C SER A 281 5.69 -16.62 -5.54
N SER A 282 4.70 -17.50 -5.37
CA SER A 282 3.91 -17.61 -4.14
C SER A 282 3.30 -16.26 -3.73
N LEU A 283 2.70 -15.57 -4.70
CA LEU A 283 2.05 -14.27 -4.53
C LEU A 283 0.71 -14.22 -5.28
N VAL A 284 -0.20 -13.37 -4.81
CA VAL A 284 -1.42 -13.05 -5.56
C VAL A 284 -1.06 -12.15 -6.74
N GLU A 285 -1.33 -12.61 -7.96
CA GLU A 285 -1.09 -11.84 -9.19
C GLU A 285 -2.33 -11.05 -9.65
N ARG A 286 -3.54 -11.45 -9.23
CA ARG A 286 -4.77 -10.74 -9.58
C ARG A 286 -5.81 -10.83 -8.47
N VAL A 287 -6.48 -9.71 -8.24
CA VAL A 287 -7.66 -9.57 -7.39
C VAL A 287 -8.79 -9.02 -8.25
N GLU A 288 -9.91 -9.71 -8.32
CA GLU A 288 -11.13 -9.21 -8.95
C GLU A 288 -12.19 -9.04 -7.86
N THR A 289 -12.84 -7.87 -7.83
CA THR A 289 -13.90 -7.58 -6.86
C THR A 289 -15.14 -7.16 -7.63
N ASP A 290 -16.25 -7.81 -7.34
CA ASP A 290 -17.58 -7.46 -7.83
C ASP A 290 -18.47 -7.08 -6.64
N ILE A 291 -19.21 -5.99 -6.78
CA ILE A 291 -20.06 -5.42 -5.73
C ILE A 291 -21.46 -5.25 -6.33
N ASP A 292 -22.43 -5.98 -5.79
CA ASP A 292 -23.83 -5.83 -6.18
C ASP A 292 -24.42 -4.59 -5.52
N THR A 293 -24.42 -3.50 -6.26
CA THR A 293 -25.02 -2.22 -5.86
C THR A 293 -26.51 -2.16 -6.17
N ALA A 294 -26.97 -2.97 -7.13
CA ALA A 294 -28.34 -2.94 -7.63
C ALA A 294 -29.35 -3.54 -6.66
N SER A 295 -29.08 -4.75 -6.15
CA SER A 295 -30.06 -5.45 -5.31
C SER A 295 -30.39 -4.69 -4.02
N PRO A 296 -29.42 -4.12 -3.26
CA PRO A 296 -29.72 -3.38 -2.03
C PRO A 296 -30.46 -2.07 -2.30
N LEU A 297 -30.07 -1.35 -3.37
CA LEU A 297 -30.73 -0.10 -3.76
C LEU A 297 -32.15 -0.34 -4.26
N LEU A 298 -32.38 -1.38 -5.07
CA LEU A 298 -33.72 -1.77 -5.51
C LEU A 298 -34.62 -2.13 -4.34
N LYS A 299 -34.09 -2.87 -3.38
CA LYS A 299 -34.83 -3.22 -2.16
C LYS A 299 -35.17 -1.97 -1.33
N PHE A 300 -34.29 -0.98 -1.31
CA PHE A 300 -34.46 0.27 -0.57
C PHE A 300 -35.45 1.22 -1.25
N LEU A 301 -35.28 1.48 -2.56
CA LEU A 301 -36.07 2.44 -3.33
C LEU A 301 -37.42 1.85 -3.79
N GLY A 302 -37.51 0.53 -3.98
CA GLY A 302 -38.72 -0.14 -4.44
C GLY A 302 -39.07 0.11 -5.92
N SER A 303 -38.22 0.85 -6.66
CA SER A 303 -38.40 1.19 -8.07
C SER A 303 -37.12 0.87 -8.85
N LEU A 304 -37.28 0.08 -9.93
CA LEU A 304 -36.17 -0.23 -10.83
C LEU A 304 -35.69 1.01 -11.59
N GLU A 305 -36.60 1.92 -11.94
CA GLU A 305 -36.28 3.16 -12.64
C GLU A 305 -35.39 4.05 -11.75
N ASP A 306 -35.81 4.26 -10.50
CA ASP A 306 -35.08 5.04 -9.50
C ASP A 306 -33.72 4.41 -9.21
N THR A 307 -33.67 3.08 -9.09
CA THR A 307 -32.42 2.34 -8.87
C THR A 307 -31.46 2.52 -10.03
N SER A 308 -31.95 2.43 -11.27
CA SER A 308 -31.13 2.66 -12.46
C SER A 308 -30.57 4.07 -12.47
N ARG A 309 -31.40 5.09 -12.18
CA ARG A 309 -30.98 6.50 -12.10
C ARG A 309 -29.91 6.72 -11.03
N VAL A 310 -30.06 6.10 -9.86
CA VAL A 310 -29.06 6.19 -8.78
C VAL A 310 -27.74 5.55 -9.20
N ILE A 311 -27.76 4.39 -9.87
CA ILE A 311 -26.55 3.63 -10.22
C ILE A 311 -25.80 4.22 -11.41
N GLU A 312 -26.52 4.68 -12.45
CA GLU A 312 -25.90 5.10 -13.72
C GLU A 312 -24.93 6.27 -13.57
N GLY A 313 -25.21 7.19 -12.64
CA GLY A 313 -24.31 8.31 -12.32
C GLY A 313 -23.34 8.05 -11.18
N ALA A 314 -23.36 6.87 -10.56
CA ALA A 314 -22.63 6.64 -9.31
C ALA A 314 -21.14 6.29 -9.52
N GLU A 315 -20.26 6.95 -8.76
CA GLU A 315 -18.82 6.67 -8.73
C GLU A 315 -18.47 5.60 -7.68
N LEU A 316 -19.05 4.41 -7.79
CA LEU A 316 -18.92 3.32 -6.80
C LEU A 316 -17.61 2.52 -6.95
N THR A 317 -16.99 2.56 -8.13
CA THR A 317 -15.78 1.81 -8.47
C THR A 317 -14.63 2.75 -8.83
N PRO A 318 -13.36 2.40 -8.51
CA PRO A 318 -12.22 3.12 -9.03
C PRO A 318 -12.28 3.05 -10.56
N THR A 319 -12.54 4.20 -11.16
CA THR A 319 -12.92 4.36 -12.56
C THR A 319 -11.86 3.77 -13.48
N SER A 320 -12.30 2.84 -14.33
CA SER A 320 -11.60 2.35 -15.51
C SER A 320 -11.56 3.38 -16.65
N SER A 321 -11.79 4.67 -16.37
CA SER A 321 -11.64 5.72 -17.38
C SER A 321 -10.18 6.15 -17.45
N ILE A 322 -9.35 5.32 -18.08
CA ILE A 322 -8.26 5.85 -18.89
C ILE A 322 -8.91 6.19 -20.21
N ASP A 323 -9.23 7.47 -20.39
CA ASP A 323 -9.61 8.01 -21.67
C ASP A 323 -8.43 7.81 -22.62
N VAL A 324 -8.46 6.72 -23.40
CA VAL A 324 -7.52 6.49 -24.49
C VAL A 324 -7.92 7.48 -25.56
N ALA A 325 -7.38 8.70 -25.43
CA ALA A 325 -7.32 9.68 -26.49
C ALA A 325 -6.53 9.07 -27.65
N SER A 326 -7.25 8.33 -28.49
CA SER A 326 -6.79 7.81 -29.75
C SER A 326 -7.14 8.83 -30.83
N GLY A 327 -6.09 9.50 -31.31
CA GLY A 327 -5.99 9.95 -32.69
C GLY A 327 -6.66 11.28 -33.04
N SER A 328 -5.82 12.28 -33.29
CA SER A 328 -5.93 12.95 -34.58
C SER A 328 -4.54 13.24 -35.12
N THR A 329 -4.17 12.42 -36.10
CA THR A 329 -3.15 12.70 -37.10
C THR A 329 -3.47 14.00 -37.84
N ALA A 330 -2.51 14.90 -37.89
CA ALA A 330 -2.26 15.79 -39.02
C ALA A 330 -0.74 16.05 -39.11
#